data_AF-A0A3D5S1V3-F1
#
_entry.id   AF-A0A3D5S1V3-F1
#
_cell.length_a   1.000
_cell.length_b   1.000
_cell.length_c   1.000
_cell.angle_alpha   90.00
_cell.angle_beta   90.00
_cell.angle_gamma   90.00
#
_symmetry.space_group_name_H-M   'P 1'
#
loop_
_entity.id
_entity.type
_entity.pdbx_description
1 polymer ?
#
loop_
_entity_poly.entity_id
_entity_poly.type
_entity_poly.pdbx_seq_one_letter_code
_entity_poly.pdbx_strand_id
1 'polypeptide(L)'
;MGHHHHHHHDHEDLKDDGSLAKIQIAFFINLGFSAIELVGGLYTNSIAIISDALHDLGDSLSLGAAWYFQKLSLKGRDRKFSYGYRRFSVLGAILNSLILVIGSTIILSEAIPRLIHPETPDAEGMIYFAIGGILANGLAAWKLHGGSSINQRAVYLHLLEDVLGWFATLIAAITLYFFDFPRIDAILAIGIALFIVYNVVKNLKEAIKIIMQGTPEEVDLKKIKHILESLDGVKETHDCHTWSMDGRYNILSIHIVVEPKSLEQLSTIKQQAKDLLKKEHIDHATIEFETEEEECETC
;
A
#
# COMPACT_ATOMS: atom_id res chain seq x y z
N MET A 1 -23.54 -2.92 -5.79
CA MET A 1 -22.71 -3.32 -4.64
C MET A 1 -21.27 -3.27 -5.11
N GLY A 2 -20.59 -2.14 -4.84
CA GLY A 2 -19.24 -1.89 -5.34
C GLY A 2 -18.21 -2.51 -4.40
N HIS A 3 -17.42 -3.45 -4.92
CA HIS A 3 -16.31 -4.04 -4.20
C HIS A 3 -15.06 -3.16 -4.40
N HIS A 4 -14.68 -2.46 -3.33
CA HIS A 4 -13.46 -1.68 -3.24
C HIS A 4 -12.28 -2.62 -2.97
N HIS A 5 -11.41 -2.82 -3.96
CA HIS A 5 -10.13 -3.48 -3.75
C HIS A 5 -9.08 -2.39 -3.44
N HIS A 6 -8.92 -2.10 -2.15
CA HIS A 6 -7.73 -1.41 -1.66
C HIS A 6 -6.63 -2.46 -1.58
N HIS A 7 -5.51 -2.26 -2.27
CA HIS A 7 -4.24 -2.91 -1.91
C HIS A 7 -3.72 -2.25 -0.63
N HIS A 8 -4.46 -2.41 0.46
CA HIS A 8 -3.95 -2.23 1.80
C HIS A 8 -3.16 -3.50 2.11
N HIS A 9 -1.83 -3.42 2.03
CA HIS A 9 -1.03 -4.34 2.82
C HIS A 9 -1.26 -3.96 4.28
N ASP A 10 -2.36 -4.44 4.86
CA ASP A 10 -2.64 -4.26 6.27
C ASP A 10 -1.57 -5.00 7.06
N HIS A 11 -0.65 -4.18 7.52
CA HIS A 11 0.46 -4.52 8.36
C HIS A 11 -0.10 -4.87 9.75
N GLU A 12 -0.04 -6.13 10.17
CA GLU A 12 -0.21 -6.49 11.58
C GLU A 12 0.73 -7.64 11.99
N ASP A 13 1.34 -7.45 13.16
CA ASP A 13 2.25 -8.31 13.93
C ASP A 13 3.23 -9.24 13.18
N LEU A 14 4.32 -8.63 12.71
CA LEU A 14 5.55 -9.27 12.23
C LEU A 14 6.43 -9.81 13.37
N LYS A 15 5.83 -10.52 14.34
CA LYS A 15 6.58 -11.12 15.47
C LYS A 15 7.03 -12.56 15.23
N ASP A 16 6.74 -13.13 14.06
CA ASP A 16 7.00 -14.54 13.79
C ASP A 16 8.06 -14.74 12.68
N ASP A 17 9.19 -15.35 13.02
CA ASP A 17 10.29 -15.69 12.09
C ASP A 17 9.80 -16.54 10.89
N GLY A 18 8.73 -17.30 11.08
CA GLY A 18 8.09 -18.09 10.03
C GLY A 18 7.38 -17.27 8.93
N SER A 19 7.03 -16.02 9.21
CA SER A 19 6.39 -15.11 8.24
C SER A 19 7.40 -14.56 7.23
N LEU A 20 8.60 -14.22 7.69
CA LEU A 20 9.66 -13.63 6.85
C LEU A 20 10.22 -14.64 5.84
N ALA A 21 10.40 -15.91 6.25
CA ALA A 21 10.87 -16.97 5.36
C ALA A 21 9.86 -17.27 4.23
N LYS A 22 8.55 -17.20 4.52
CA LYS A 22 7.49 -17.40 3.52
C LYS A 22 7.46 -16.28 2.48
N ILE A 23 7.66 -15.03 2.90
CA ILE A 23 7.76 -13.87 2.00
C ILE A 23 8.97 -14.01 1.06
N GLN A 24 10.12 -14.47 1.58
CA GLN A 24 11.30 -14.71 0.75
C GLN A 24 11.07 -15.79 -0.32
N ILE A 25 10.41 -16.89 0.04
CA ILE A 25 10.07 -17.95 -0.91
C ILE A 25 9.09 -17.43 -1.97
N ALA A 26 8.03 -16.71 -1.56
CA ALA A 26 7.08 -16.10 -2.48
C ALA A 26 7.76 -15.12 -3.44
N PHE A 27 8.69 -14.30 -2.95
CA PHE A 27 9.49 -13.39 -3.77
C PHE A 27 10.27 -14.12 -4.87
N PHE A 28 11.03 -15.17 -4.53
CA PHE A 28 11.82 -15.88 -5.53
C PHE A 28 10.98 -16.69 -6.52
N ILE A 29 9.83 -17.20 -6.08
CA ILE A 29 8.87 -17.86 -6.97
C ILE A 29 8.30 -16.85 -7.96
N ASN A 30 7.81 -15.70 -7.47
CA ASN A 30 7.21 -14.69 -8.32
C ASN A 30 8.24 -14.13 -9.30
N LEU A 31 9.44 -13.77 -8.81
CA LEU A 31 10.54 -13.28 -9.66
C LEU A 31 10.93 -14.29 -10.76
N GLY A 32 10.94 -15.59 -10.42
CA GLY A 32 11.22 -16.65 -11.39
C GLY A 32 10.11 -16.79 -12.43
N PHE A 33 8.85 -16.64 -12.01
CA PHE A 33 7.69 -16.67 -12.88
C PHE A 33 7.68 -15.45 -13.83
N SER A 34 7.88 -14.24 -13.32
CA SER A 34 8.00 -13.02 -14.13
C SER A 34 9.09 -13.09 -15.18
N ALA A 35 10.20 -13.79 -14.89
CA ALA A 35 11.25 -14.02 -15.88
C ALA A 35 10.79 -14.96 -17.01
N ILE A 36 10.02 -16.00 -16.69
CA ILE A 36 9.43 -16.92 -17.68
C ILE A 36 8.41 -16.18 -18.54
N GLU A 37 7.56 -15.36 -17.93
CA GLU A 37 6.56 -14.55 -18.63
C GLU A 37 7.21 -13.51 -19.53
N LEU A 38 8.26 -12.84 -19.07
CA LEU A 38 8.98 -11.86 -19.87
C LEU A 38 9.56 -12.52 -21.13
N VAL A 39 10.18 -13.70 -20.97
CA VAL A 39 10.67 -14.49 -22.11
C VAL A 39 9.51 -14.93 -23.01
N GLY A 40 8.38 -15.36 -22.44
CA GLY A 40 7.18 -15.76 -23.18
C GLY A 40 6.53 -14.62 -23.96
N GLY A 41 6.44 -13.44 -23.38
CA GLY A 41 5.91 -12.23 -24.00
C GLY A 41 6.80 -11.74 -25.13
N LEU A 42 8.12 -11.78 -24.96
CA LEU A 42 9.08 -11.50 -26.03
C LEU A 42 9.01 -12.54 -27.15
N TYR A 43 8.90 -13.82 -26.80
CA TYR A 43 8.80 -14.92 -27.77
C TYR A 43 7.52 -14.83 -28.61
N THR A 44 6.40 -14.47 -27.98
CA THR A 44 5.10 -14.33 -28.65
C THR A 44 4.88 -12.96 -29.27
N ASN A 45 5.79 -11.99 -29.05
CA ASN A 45 5.59 -10.58 -29.36
C ASN A 45 4.28 -10.01 -28.77
N SER A 46 3.81 -10.51 -27.63
CA SER A 46 2.59 -10.06 -26.95
C SER A 46 2.92 -8.99 -25.92
N ILE A 47 2.38 -7.79 -26.08
CA ILE A 47 2.50 -6.74 -25.05
C ILE A 47 1.65 -7.09 -23.84
N ALA A 48 0.51 -7.77 -23.99
CA ALA A 48 -0.29 -8.16 -22.84
C ALA A 48 0.51 -9.06 -21.87
N ILE A 49 1.21 -10.08 -22.40
CA ILE A 49 2.07 -10.94 -21.57
C ILE A 49 3.27 -10.17 -21.00
N ILE A 50 3.89 -9.28 -21.78
CA ILE A 50 4.97 -8.41 -21.26
C ILE A 50 4.46 -7.47 -20.16
N SER A 51 3.23 -6.99 -20.26
CA SER A 51 2.59 -6.14 -19.24
C SER A 51 2.37 -6.88 -17.94
N ASP A 52 1.89 -8.12 -18.00
CA ASP A 52 1.76 -9.01 -16.85
C ASP A 52 3.15 -9.27 -16.22
N ALA A 53 4.14 -9.66 -17.04
CA ALA A 53 5.50 -9.90 -16.58
C ALA A 53 6.15 -8.70 -15.88
N LEU A 54 5.95 -7.48 -16.41
CA LEU A 54 6.46 -6.25 -15.79
C LEU A 54 5.69 -5.88 -14.52
N HIS A 55 4.39 -6.19 -14.45
CA HIS A 55 3.60 -6.04 -13.23
C HIS A 55 4.11 -6.96 -12.13
N ASP A 56 4.25 -8.25 -12.41
CA ASP A 56 4.70 -9.28 -11.45
C ASP A 56 6.15 -9.06 -11.01
N LEU A 57 7.00 -8.58 -11.93
CA LEU A 57 8.35 -8.14 -11.60
C LEU A 57 8.32 -6.92 -10.66
N GLY A 58 7.45 -5.95 -10.93
CA GLY A 58 7.21 -4.80 -10.08
C GLY A 58 6.78 -5.21 -8.67
N ASP A 59 5.84 -6.15 -8.57
CA ASP A 59 5.33 -6.69 -7.31
C ASP A 59 6.40 -7.50 -6.56
N SER A 60 7.22 -8.26 -7.29
CA SER A 60 8.39 -8.92 -6.72
C SER A 60 9.36 -7.90 -6.11
N LEU A 61 9.76 -6.88 -6.88
CA LEU A 61 10.64 -5.82 -6.39
C LEU A 61 10.02 -5.08 -5.19
N SER A 62 8.70 -4.86 -5.22
CA SER A 62 7.92 -4.30 -4.12
C SER A 62 8.05 -5.15 -2.86
N LEU A 63 7.81 -6.46 -2.95
CA LEU A 63 7.93 -7.38 -1.81
C LEU A 63 9.36 -7.38 -1.24
N GLY A 64 10.37 -7.34 -2.11
CA GLY A 64 11.77 -7.22 -1.70
C GLY A 64 12.06 -5.91 -0.96
N ALA A 65 11.61 -4.78 -1.52
CA ALA A 65 11.79 -3.46 -0.92
C ALA A 65 10.99 -3.32 0.39
N ALA A 66 9.73 -3.76 0.40
CA ALA A 66 8.87 -3.79 1.57
C ALA A 66 9.50 -4.63 2.68
N TRP A 67 10.04 -5.82 2.37
CA TRP A 67 10.75 -6.64 3.35
C TRP A 67 11.95 -5.90 3.96
N TYR A 68 12.79 -5.29 3.13
CA TYR A 68 13.96 -4.54 3.58
C TYR A 68 13.58 -3.33 4.46
N PHE A 69 12.68 -2.48 3.95
CA PHE A 69 12.24 -1.27 4.65
C PHE A 69 11.42 -1.57 5.89
N GLN A 70 10.64 -2.65 5.88
CA GLN A 70 9.91 -3.11 7.04
C GLN A 70 10.87 -3.56 8.13
N LYS A 71 11.88 -4.36 7.81
CA LYS A 71 12.92 -4.77 8.76
C LYS A 71 13.63 -3.55 9.36
N LEU A 72 13.89 -2.54 8.54
CA LEU A 72 14.47 -1.29 8.99
C LEU A 72 13.50 -0.49 9.89
N SER A 73 12.20 -0.48 9.58
CA SER A 73 11.17 0.25 10.32
C SER A 73 10.95 -0.27 11.75
N LEU A 74 11.23 -1.56 11.98
CA LEU A 74 11.16 -2.18 13.31
C LEU A 74 12.31 -1.71 14.23
N LYS A 75 13.32 -1.02 13.68
CA LYS A 75 14.39 -0.46 14.49
C LYS A 75 13.83 0.65 15.39
N GLY A 76 14.11 0.52 16.68
CA GLY A 76 13.75 1.51 17.69
C GLY A 76 14.43 2.87 17.51
N ARG A 77 14.12 3.79 18.42
CA ARG A 77 14.65 5.16 18.45
C ARG A 77 16.16 5.16 18.63
N ASP A 78 16.86 6.08 17.96
CA ASP A 78 18.27 6.35 18.20
C ASP A 78 18.60 7.85 18.07
N ARG A 79 19.88 8.21 18.19
CA ARG A 79 20.33 9.62 18.12
C ARG A 79 20.14 10.26 16.75
N LYS A 80 20.00 9.47 15.67
CA LYS A 80 19.77 9.97 14.31
C LYS A 80 18.28 10.10 14.01
N PHE A 81 17.48 9.12 14.46
CA PHE A 81 16.03 9.11 14.29
C PHE A 81 15.35 9.00 15.67
N SER A 82 15.04 10.16 16.25
CA SER A 82 14.45 10.28 17.59
C SER A 82 13.06 9.67 17.71
N TYR A 83 12.26 9.69 16.64
CA TYR A 83 10.97 9.01 16.55
C TYR A 83 11.07 7.55 16.06
N GLY A 84 12.29 7.06 15.80
CA GLY A 84 12.55 5.73 15.24
C GLY A 84 12.35 5.67 13.72
N TYR A 85 12.35 4.46 13.19
CA TYR A 85 12.46 4.21 11.75
C TYR A 85 11.12 3.93 11.05
N ARG A 86 9.99 4.16 11.72
CA ARG A 86 8.64 3.82 11.22
C ARG A 86 8.35 4.31 9.79
N ARG A 87 8.72 5.55 9.47
CA ARG A 87 8.54 6.18 8.15
C ARG A 87 9.26 5.47 6.99
N PHE A 88 10.23 4.59 7.26
CA PHE A 88 10.87 3.81 6.20
C PHE A 88 9.90 2.84 5.50
N SER A 89 8.86 2.37 6.19
CA SER A 89 7.77 1.59 5.56
C SER A 89 7.06 2.40 4.46
N VAL A 90 6.76 3.68 4.74
CA VAL A 90 6.15 4.62 3.78
C VAL A 90 7.08 4.88 2.58
N LEU A 91 8.39 5.01 2.82
CA LEU A 91 9.37 5.11 1.74
C LEU A 91 9.38 3.87 0.83
N GLY A 92 9.22 2.67 1.40
CA GLY A 92 9.04 1.45 0.63
C GLY A 92 7.81 1.48 -0.26
N ALA A 93 6.68 1.96 0.25
CA ALA A 93 5.44 2.11 -0.52
C ALA A 93 5.57 3.13 -1.66
N ILE A 94 6.27 4.25 -1.43
CA ILE A 94 6.56 5.26 -2.48
C ILE A 94 7.48 4.67 -3.55
N LEU A 95 8.53 3.94 -3.15
CA LEU A 95 9.44 3.31 -4.09
C LEU A 95 8.71 2.27 -4.96
N ASN A 96 7.85 1.44 -4.36
CA ASN A 96 7.01 0.52 -5.10
C ASN A 96 6.13 1.25 -6.13
N SER A 97 5.43 2.29 -5.67
CA SER A 97 4.57 3.10 -6.53
C SER A 97 5.33 3.67 -7.74
N LEU A 98 6.58 4.10 -7.52
CA LEU A 98 7.44 4.59 -8.60
C LEU A 98 7.80 3.48 -9.60
N ILE A 99 8.16 2.28 -9.13
CA ILE A 99 8.48 1.13 -9.99
C ILE A 99 7.28 0.79 -10.89
N LEU A 100 6.09 0.67 -10.31
CA LEU A 100 4.88 0.32 -11.04
C LEU A 100 4.44 1.41 -12.05
N VAL A 101 4.59 2.69 -11.70
CA VAL A 101 4.32 3.80 -12.64
C VAL A 101 5.30 3.79 -13.81
N ILE A 102 6.60 3.56 -13.56
CA ILE A 102 7.60 3.47 -14.62
C ILE A 102 7.30 2.28 -15.54
N GLY A 103 7.05 1.09 -14.97
CA GLY A 103 6.69 -0.11 -15.72
C GLY A 103 5.43 0.10 -16.58
N SER A 104 4.38 0.66 -15.99
CA SER A 104 3.14 0.98 -16.71
C SER A 104 3.36 2.00 -17.83
N THR A 105 4.23 3.00 -17.61
CA THR A 105 4.57 4.00 -18.63
C THR A 105 5.29 3.35 -19.82
N ILE A 106 6.21 2.40 -19.55
CA ILE A 106 6.89 1.62 -20.60
C ILE A 106 5.86 0.84 -21.42
N ILE A 107 4.95 0.10 -20.76
CA ILE A 107 3.88 -0.65 -21.44
C ILE A 107 3.01 0.26 -22.30
N LEU A 108 2.55 1.38 -21.75
CA LEU A 108 1.72 2.33 -22.50
C LEU A 108 2.47 2.90 -23.72
N SER A 109 3.77 3.15 -23.60
CA SER A 109 4.59 3.67 -24.69
C SER A 109 4.74 2.69 -25.87
N GLU A 110 4.68 1.38 -25.61
CA GLU A 110 4.71 0.33 -26.62
C GLU A 110 3.30 -0.05 -27.13
N ALA A 111 2.31 -0.09 -26.22
CA ALA A 111 0.95 -0.51 -26.55
C ALA A 111 0.17 0.51 -27.38
N ILE A 112 0.31 1.81 -27.08
CA ILE A 112 -0.41 2.87 -27.80
C ILE A 112 -0.07 2.88 -29.30
N PRO A 113 1.21 2.86 -29.73
CA PRO A 113 1.56 2.74 -31.14
C PRO A 113 0.95 1.51 -31.82
N ARG A 114 0.88 0.36 -31.13
CA ARG A 114 0.31 -0.88 -31.68
C ARG A 114 -1.21 -0.83 -31.92
N LEU A 115 -1.93 0.12 -31.31
CA LEU A 115 -3.33 0.38 -31.69
C LEU A 115 -3.44 1.00 -33.09
N ILE A 116 -2.49 1.86 -33.44
CA ILE A 116 -2.44 2.62 -34.69
C ILE A 116 -1.82 1.77 -35.81
N HIS A 117 -0.71 1.11 -35.49
CA HIS A 117 0.04 0.22 -36.38
C HIS A 117 0.08 -1.19 -35.78
N PRO A 118 -0.94 -2.03 -36.04
CA PRO A 118 -1.05 -3.34 -35.41
C PRO A 118 0.07 -4.26 -35.84
N GLU A 119 0.71 -4.87 -34.86
CA GLU A 119 1.53 -6.07 -35.03
C GLU A 119 0.69 -7.27 -34.59
N THR A 120 0.88 -8.42 -35.21
CA THR A 120 0.20 -9.67 -34.84
C THR A 120 1.09 -10.48 -33.90
N PRO A 121 0.75 -10.60 -32.61
CA PRO A 121 1.35 -11.59 -31.72
C PRO A 121 1.14 -13.03 -32.20
N ASP A 122 1.98 -13.96 -31.71
CA ASP A 122 1.78 -15.39 -31.85
C ASP A 122 0.63 -15.87 -30.95
N ALA A 123 -0.57 -15.99 -31.51
CA ALA A 123 -1.75 -16.47 -30.81
C ALA A 123 -1.57 -17.87 -30.21
N GLU A 124 -0.87 -18.79 -30.89
CA GLU A 124 -0.73 -20.15 -30.41
C GLU A 124 0.15 -20.19 -29.16
N GLY A 125 1.29 -19.50 -29.21
CA GLY A 125 2.15 -19.29 -28.06
C GLY A 125 1.41 -18.61 -26.90
N MET A 126 0.64 -17.55 -27.16
CA MET A 126 -0.16 -16.87 -26.13
C MET A 126 -1.15 -17.81 -25.43
N ILE A 127 -1.82 -18.70 -26.16
CA ILE A 127 -2.73 -19.70 -25.58
C ILE A 127 -1.97 -20.63 -24.63
N TYR A 128 -0.81 -21.16 -25.04
CA TYR A 128 -0.03 -22.05 -24.19
C TYR A 128 0.45 -21.36 -22.92
N PHE A 129 0.96 -20.13 -23.03
CA PHE A 129 1.38 -19.35 -21.86
C PHE A 129 0.20 -19.05 -20.94
N ALA A 130 -0.95 -18.63 -21.49
CA ALA A 130 -2.12 -18.31 -20.69
C ALA A 130 -2.70 -19.52 -19.95
N ILE A 131 -2.76 -20.69 -20.58
CA ILE A 131 -3.13 -21.93 -19.91
C ILE A 131 -2.12 -22.27 -18.82
N GLY A 132 -0.82 -22.14 -19.10
CA GLY A 132 0.25 -22.36 -18.13
C GLY A 132 0.11 -21.46 -16.90
N GLY A 133 -0.13 -20.16 -17.11
CA GLY A 133 -0.32 -19.19 -16.04
C GLY A 133 -1.58 -19.42 -15.21
N ILE A 134 -2.72 -19.68 -15.86
CA ILE A 134 -3.96 -20.05 -15.15
C ILE A 134 -3.74 -21.29 -14.28
N LEU A 135 -3.08 -22.32 -14.80
CA LEU A 135 -2.83 -23.54 -14.04
C LEU A 135 -1.84 -23.31 -12.89
N ALA A 136 -0.75 -22.59 -13.13
CA ALA A 136 0.26 -22.31 -12.10
C ALA A 136 -0.33 -21.49 -10.95
N ASN A 137 -0.93 -20.34 -11.28
CA ASN A 137 -1.53 -19.45 -10.28
C ASN A 137 -2.79 -20.05 -9.65
N GLY A 138 -3.60 -20.78 -10.41
CA GLY A 138 -4.77 -21.49 -9.91
C GLY A 138 -4.41 -22.61 -8.91
N LEU A 139 -3.37 -23.40 -9.19
CA LEU A 139 -2.89 -24.43 -8.26
C LEU A 139 -2.28 -23.81 -7.00
N ALA A 140 -1.52 -22.72 -7.14
CA ALA A 140 -0.98 -21.98 -6.01
C ALA A 140 -2.09 -21.38 -5.13
N ALA A 141 -3.10 -20.74 -5.74
CA ALA A 141 -4.26 -20.20 -5.06
C ALA A 141 -5.06 -21.29 -4.36
N TRP A 142 -5.32 -22.43 -5.02
CA TRP A 142 -6.04 -23.56 -4.43
C TRP A 142 -5.31 -24.13 -3.22
N LYS A 143 -3.97 -24.24 -3.26
CA LYS A 143 -3.17 -24.72 -2.12
C LYS A 143 -3.20 -23.75 -0.93
N LEU A 144 -3.37 -22.46 -1.19
CA LEU A 144 -3.47 -21.42 -0.16
C LEU A 144 -4.91 -21.15 0.30
N HIS A 145 -5.90 -21.76 -0.36
CA HIS A 145 -7.31 -21.66 -0.02
C HIS A 145 -7.57 -22.16 1.41
N GLY A 146 -8.37 -21.42 2.19
CA GLY A 146 -8.70 -21.77 3.57
C GLY A 146 -7.67 -21.34 4.63
N GLY A 147 -6.66 -20.55 4.24
CA GLY A 147 -5.77 -19.88 5.19
C GLY A 147 -6.50 -18.97 6.17
N SER A 148 -6.18 -19.09 7.46
CA SER A 148 -6.77 -18.25 8.51
C SER A 148 -6.03 -16.94 8.74
N SER A 149 -4.81 -16.77 8.22
CA SER A 149 -4.02 -15.55 8.40
C SER A 149 -4.34 -14.49 7.34
N ILE A 150 -4.31 -13.22 7.76
CA ILE A 150 -4.50 -12.07 6.88
C ILE A 150 -3.49 -12.09 5.72
N ASN A 151 -2.22 -12.42 6.01
CA ASN A 151 -1.17 -12.54 5.00
C ASN A 151 -1.47 -13.64 3.97
N GLN A 152 -1.92 -14.82 4.41
CA GLN A 152 -2.25 -15.89 3.48
C GLN A 152 -3.46 -15.54 2.62
N ARG A 153 -4.44 -14.82 3.19
CA ARG A 153 -5.59 -14.30 2.45
C ARG A 153 -5.17 -13.24 1.42
N ALA A 154 -4.25 -12.36 1.76
CA ALA A 154 -3.70 -11.37 0.83
C ALA A 154 -2.98 -12.03 -0.36
N VAL A 155 -2.09 -12.99 -0.09
CA VAL A 155 -1.39 -13.76 -1.14
C VAL A 155 -2.38 -14.56 -1.99
N TYR A 156 -3.41 -15.16 -1.37
CA TYR A 156 -4.47 -15.87 -2.10
C TYR A 156 -5.24 -14.94 -3.06
N LEU A 157 -5.59 -13.74 -2.61
CA LEU A 157 -6.31 -12.76 -3.44
C LEU A 157 -5.45 -12.28 -4.61
N HIS A 158 -4.16 -12.02 -4.39
CA HIS A 158 -3.21 -11.67 -5.45
C HIS A 158 -3.13 -12.77 -6.51
N LEU A 159 -2.94 -14.03 -6.11
CA LEU A 159 -2.92 -15.15 -7.06
C LEU A 159 -4.24 -15.30 -7.84
N LEU A 160 -5.38 -14.91 -7.26
CA LEU A 160 -6.65 -14.87 -8.00
C LEU A 160 -6.69 -13.72 -9.02
N GLU A 161 -6.10 -12.57 -8.71
CA GLU A 161 -5.94 -11.45 -9.64
C GLU A 161 -5.09 -11.90 -10.84
N ASP A 162 -3.99 -12.62 -10.61
CA ASP A 162 -3.14 -13.17 -11.69
C ASP A 162 -3.92 -14.17 -12.54
N VAL A 163 -4.71 -15.07 -11.91
CA VAL A 163 -5.58 -15.99 -12.66
C VAL A 163 -6.56 -15.24 -13.55
N LEU A 164 -7.12 -14.12 -13.08
CA LEU A 164 -8.03 -13.29 -13.87
C LEU A 164 -7.30 -12.58 -15.02
N GLY A 165 -6.07 -12.09 -14.78
CA GLY A 165 -5.19 -11.52 -15.80
C GLY A 165 -4.90 -12.52 -16.91
N TRP A 166 -4.43 -13.70 -16.54
CA TRP A 166 -4.17 -14.79 -17.48
C TRP A 166 -5.42 -15.27 -18.22
N PHE A 167 -6.58 -15.25 -17.57
CA PHE A 167 -7.86 -15.55 -18.23
C PHE A 167 -8.23 -14.50 -19.27
N ALA A 168 -8.00 -13.20 -18.98
CA ALA A 168 -8.18 -12.14 -19.97
C ALA A 168 -7.22 -12.29 -21.17
N THR A 169 -5.95 -12.64 -20.91
CA THR A 169 -4.96 -12.96 -21.95
C THR A 169 -5.38 -14.16 -22.80
N LEU A 170 -5.94 -15.22 -22.18
CA LEU A 170 -6.46 -16.37 -22.92
C LEU A 170 -7.62 -15.98 -23.86
N ILE A 171 -8.55 -15.14 -23.39
CA ILE A 171 -9.64 -14.63 -24.22
C ILE A 171 -9.09 -13.81 -25.40
N ALA A 172 -8.11 -12.96 -25.15
CA ALA A 172 -7.46 -12.16 -26.19
C ALA A 172 -6.77 -13.06 -27.23
N ALA A 173 -6.04 -14.09 -26.78
CA ALA A 173 -5.34 -15.05 -27.64
C ALA A 173 -6.30 -15.88 -28.50
N ILE A 174 -7.39 -16.41 -27.91
CA ILE A 174 -8.43 -17.13 -28.64
C ILE A 174 -9.08 -16.22 -29.69
N THR A 175 -9.37 -14.97 -29.33
CA THR A 175 -9.95 -14.01 -30.26
C THR A 175 -8.99 -13.73 -31.42
N LEU A 176 -7.70 -13.58 -31.14
CA LEU A 176 -6.67 -13.38 -32.17
C LEU A 176 -6.55 -14.60 -33.09
N TYR A 177 -6.65 -15.82 -32.54
CA TYR A 177 -6.58 -17.07 -33.31
C TYR A 177 -7.75 -17.25 -34.29
N PHE A 178 -8.98 -16.86 -33.91
CA PHE A 178 -10.17 -17.11 -34.73
C PHE A 178 -10.67 -15.91 -35.54
N PHE A 179 -10.42 -14.67 -35.10
CA PHE A 179 -11.08 -13.47 -35.63
C PHE A 179 -10.14 -12.44 -36.28
N ASP A 180 -8.84 -12.74 -36.40
CA ASP A 180 -7.81 -11.85 -37.00
C ASP A 180 -7.90 -10.40 -36.48
N PHE A 181 -7.94 -10.26 -35.15
CA PHE A 181 -8.06 -8.97 -34.48
C PHE A 181 -6.76 -8.60 -33.72
N PRO A 182 -5.70 -8.16 -34.42
CA PRO A 182 -4.37 -7.94 -33.82
C PRO A 182 -4.31 -6.84 -32.76
N ARG A 183 -5.30 -5.94 -32.74
CA ARG A 183 -5.35 -4.84 -31.75
C ARG A 183 -5.74 -5.32 -30.35
N ILE A 184 -6.31 -6.51 -30.20
CA ILE A 184 -6.84 -6.97 -28.91
C ILE A 184 -5.75 -7.07 -27.83
N ASP A 185 -4.54 -7.48 -28.21
CA ASP A 185 -3.39 -7.57 -27.32
C ASP A 185 -3.01 -6.19 -26.76
N ALA A 186 -2.90 -5.19 -27.62
CA ALA A 186 -2.62 -3.81 -27.22
C ALA A 186 -3.75 -3.19 -26.37
N ILE A 187 -5.03 -3.48 -26.70
CA ILE A 187 -6.18 -3.02 -25.90
C ILE A 187 -6.11 -3.62 -24.49
N LEU A 188 -5.84 -4.93 -24.39
CA LEU A 188 -5.72 -5.61 -23.11
C LEU A 188 -4.56 -5.05 -22.28
N ALA A 189 -3.37 -4.89 -22.88
CA ALA A 189 -2.20 -4.32 -22.22
C ALA A 189 -2.46 -2.90 -21.70
N ILE A 190 -3.12 -2.04 -22.48
CA ILE A 190 -3.50 -0.69 -22.04
C ILE A 190 -4.50 -0.77 -20.88
N GLY A 191 -5.48 -1.67 -20.95
CA GLY A 191 -6.44 -1.89 -19.87
C GLY A 191 -5.76 -2.27 -18.55
N ILE A 192 -4.84 -3.23 -18.59
CA ILE A 192 -4.05 -3.67 -17.44
C ILE A 192 -3.19 -2.51 -16.91
N ALA A 193 -2.43 -1.84 -17.77
CA ALA A 193 -1.57 -0.73 -17.36
C ALA A 193 -2.36 0.43 -16.73
N LEU A 194 -3.54 0.79 -17.27
CA LEU A 194 -4.39 1.84 -16.69
C LEU A 194 -4.97 1.43 -15.35
N PHE A 195 -5.35 0.15 -15.18
CA PHE A 195 -5.81 -0.38 -13.91
C PHE A 195 -4.71 -0.31 -12.84
N ILE A 196 -3.48 -0.71 -13.18
CA ILE A 196 -2.30 -0.60 -12.30
C ILE A 196 -2.06 0.86 -11.91
N VAL A 197 -1.98 1.77 -12.88
CA VAL A 197 -1.74 3.21 -12.63
C VAL A 197 -2.81 3.80 -11.71
N TYR A 198 -4.08 3.44 -11.90
CA TYR A 198 -5.17 3.91 -11.04
C TYR A 198 -4.95 3.52 -9.57
N ASN A 199 -4.64 2.24 -9.31
CA ASN A 199 -4.38 1.73 -7.97
C ASN A 199 -3.13 2.38 -7.35
N VAL A 200 -2.07 2.54 -8.15
CA VAL A 200 -0.81 3.14 -7.68
C VAL A 200 -0.98 4.61 -7.32
N VAL A 201 -1.69 5.40 -8.13
CA VAL A 201 -1.93 6.83 -7.84
C VAL A 201 -2.68 7.00 -6.53
N LYS A 202 -3.63 6.12 -6.22
CA LYS A 202 -4.35 6.12 -4.94
C LYS A 202 -3.41 5.87 -3.77
N ASN A 203 -2.63 4.79 -3.82
CA ASN A 203 -1.69 4.43 -2.76
C ASN A 203 -0.60 5.51 -2.56
N LEU A 204 -0.13 6.09 -3.66
CA LEU A 204 0.88 7.15 -3.64
C LEU A 204 0.35 8.42 -2.95
N LYS A 205 -0.93 8.77 -3.16
CA LYS A 205 -1.55 9.93 -2.48
C LYS A 205 -1.56 9.75 -0.96
N GLU A 206 -1.90 8.55 -0.49
CA GLU A 206 -1.90 8.22 0.94
C GLU A 206 -0.48 8.28 1.53
N ALA A 207 0.50 7.69 0.85
CA ALA A 207 1.90 7.73 1.28
C ALA A 207 2.48 9.17 1.30
N ILE A 208 2.18 9.98 0.28
CA ILE A 208 2.57 11.39 0.23
C ILE A 208 1.91 12.17 1.38
N LYS A 209 0.63 11.93 1.67
CA LYS A 209 -0.09 12.56 2.78
C LYS A 209 0.61 12.28 4.12
N ILE A 210 1.08 11.06 4.35
CA ILE A 210 1.83 10.72 5.57
C ILE A 210 3.17 11.48 5.64
N ILE A 211 3.93 11.53 4.54
CA ILE A 211 5.20 12.27 4.49
C ILE A 211 4.98 13.77 4.71
N MET A 212 3.88 14.30 4.19
CA MET A 212 3.46 15.70 4.33
C MET A 212 2.83 16.00 5.70
N GLN A 213 2.83 15.04 6.63
CA GLN A 213 2.27 15.20 7.97
C GLN A 213 0.78 15.55 7.96
N GLY A 214 0.05 15.05 6.96
CA GLY A 214 -1.40 15.21 6.91
C GLY A 214 -2.10 14.49 8.06
N THR A 215 -3.24 15.03 8.47
CA THR A 215 -4.13 14.45 9.48
C THR A 215 -4.55 13.02 9.07
N PRO A 216 -4.37 12.00 9.94
CA PRO A 216 -4.82 10.64 9.69
C PRO A 216 -6.34 10.57 9.52
N GLU A 217 -6.84 9.67 8.66
CA GLU A 217 -8.29 9.62 8.35
C GLU A 217 -9.13 9.06 9.49
N GLU A 218 -8.54 8.21 10.33
CA GLU A 218 -9.15 7.62 11.51
C GLU A 218 -9.26 8.58 12.71
N VAL A 219 -8.62 9.76 12.64
CA VAL A 219 -8.57 10.73 13.74
C VAL A 219 -9.54 11.89 13.51
N ASP A 220 -10.58 11.97 14.32
CA ASP A 220 -11.50 13.12 14.35
C ASP A 220 -11.02 14.16 15.39
N LEU A 221 -10.39 15.22 14.89
CA LEU A 221 -9.90 16.33 15.72
C LEU A 221 -11.00 17.02 16.53
N LYS A 222 -12.24 17.12 16.00
CA LYS A 222 -13.35 17.76 16.72
C LYS A 222 -13.77 16.90 17.91
N LYS A 223 -13.81 15.57 17.70
CA LYS A 223 -14.08 14.61 18.77
C LYS A 223 -13.01 14.66 19.85
N ILE A 224 -11.72 14.73 19.47
CA ILE A 224 -10.61 14.86 20.42
C ILE A 224 -10.77 16.12 21.28
N LYS A 225 -11.01 17.28 20.66
CA LYS A 225 -11.22 18.54 21.38
C LYS A 225 -12.35 18.42 22.41
N HIS A 226 -13.51 17.93 21.97
CA HIS A 226 -14.68 17.78 22.84
C HIS A 226 -14.43 16.84 24.02
N ILE A 227 -13.72 15.73 23.81
CA ILE A 227 -13.38 14.78 24.87
C ILE A 227 -12.42 15.41 25.87
N LEU A 228 -11.42 16.16 25.41
CA LEU A 228 -10.44 16.81 26.30
C LEU A 228 -11.07 17.97 27.09
N GLU A 229 -11.93 18.76 26.46
CA GLU A 229 -12.69 19.86 27.09
C GLU A 229 -13.73 19.36 28.10
N SER A 230 -14.07 18.06 28.08
CA SER A 230 -14.93 17.46 29.10
C SER A 230 -14.22 17.14 30.42
N LEU A 231 -12.89 17.28 30.49
CA LEU A 231 -12.10 17.06 31.69
C LEU A 231 -12.24 18.22 32.68
N ASP A 232 -12.33 17.90 33.97
CA ASP A 232 -12.44 18.92 35.03
C ASP A 232 -11.20 19.82 35.10
N GLY A 233 -11.43 21.12 34.96
CA GLY A 233 -10.38 22.15 34.95
C GLY A 233 -9.70 22.37 33.60
N VAL A 234 -10.16 21.74 32.53
CA VAL A 234 -9.83 22.14 31.16
C VAL A 234 -10.88 23.15 30.68
N LYS A 235 -10.42 24.29 30.16
CA LYS A 235 -11.31 25.34 29.63
C LYS A 235 -11.43 25.30 28.12
N GLU A 236 -10.31 25.15 27.43
CA GLU A 236 -10.24 25.19 25.98
C GLU A 236 -9.08 24.34 25.47
N THR A 237 -9.22 23.83 24.25
CA THR A 237 -8.12 23.21 23.50
C THR A 237 -7.89 23.89 22.14
N HIS A 238 -6.66 24.29 21.88
CA HIS A 238 -6.26 24.90 20.62
C HIS A 238 -4.93 24.30 20.10
N ASP A 239 -4.45 24.83 18.98
CA ASP A 239 -3.22 24.38 18.29
C ASP A 239 -3.08 22.85 18.16
N CYS A 240 -4.18 22.21 17.74
CA CYS A 240 -4.29 20.75 17.71
C CYS A 240 -3.75 20.21 16.38
N HIS A 241 -2.51 19.73 16.41
CA HIS A 241 -1.81 19.15 15.24
C HIS A 241 -1.66 17.65 15.40
N THR A 242 -2.05 16.90 14.37
CA THR A 242 -1.88 15.45 14.35
C THR A 242 -1.36 14.97 13.01
N TRP A 243 -0.48 13.96 13.07
CA TRP A 243 0.07 13.30 11.90
C TRP A 243 0.38 11.83 12.21
N SER A 244 0.52 11.03 11.17
CA SER A 244 0.96 9.63 11.31
C SER A 244 2.44 9.46 10.97
N MET A 245 3.08 8.46 11.57
CA MET A 245 4.44 8.04 11.18
C MET A 245 4.45 7.00 10.07
N ASP A 246 3.43 6.15 10.00
CA ASP A 246 3.37 4.99 9.10
C ASP A 246 1.93 4.62 8.71
N GLY A 247 0.95 5.50 8.99
CA GLY A 247 -0.48 5.23 8.83
C GLY A 247 -1.13 4.51 10.00
N ARG A 248 -0.37 4.16 11.05
CA ARG A 248 -0.90 3.48 12.25
C ARG A 248 -0.44 4.11 13.55
N TYR A 249 0.81 4.56 13.60
CA TYR A 249 1.38 5.22 14.78
C TYR A 249 1.16 6.72 14.69
N ASN A 250 0.13 7.20 15.39
CA ASN A 250 -0.31 8.58 15.31
C ASN A 250 0.28 9.43 16.43
N ILE A 251 0.68 10.64 16.07
CA ILE A 251 1.26 11.64 16.96
C ILE A 251 0.30 12.83 17.05
N LEU A 252 0.17 13.39 18.25
CA LEU A 252 -0.58 14.60 18.55
C LEU A 252 0.33 15.60 19.27
N SER A 253 0.27 16.86 18.85
CA SER A 253 0.68 18.02 19.62
C SER A 253 -0.56 18.86 19.89
N ILE A 254 -0.79 19.26 21.13
CA ILE A 254 -1.97 20.03 21.51
C ILE A 254 -1.69 20.92 22.71
N HIS A 255 -2.32 22.09 22.70
CA HIS A 255 -2.31 23.04 23.79
C HIS A 255 -3.65 22.96 24.52
N ILE A 256 -3.58 22.92 25.85
CA ILE A 256 -4.75 22.78 26.72
C ILE A 256 -4.72 23.91 27.74
N VAL A 257 -5.70 24.81 27.64
CA VAL A 257 -5.91 25.90 28.59
C VAL A 257 -6.55 25.31 29.84
N VAL A 258 -5.89 25.50 30.98
CA VAL A 258 -6.29 24.93 32.27
C VAL A 258 -6.44 26.01 33.33
N GLU A 259 -7.30 25.76 34.31
CA GLU A 259 -7.37 26.60 35.50
C GLU A 259 -6.05 26.54 36.31
N PRO A 260 -5.68 27.62 37.02
CA PRO A 260 -4.53 27.62 37.92
C PRO A 260 -4.66 26.53 38.99
N LYS A 261 -3.92 25.44 38.82
CA LYS A 261 -3.92 24.24 39.68
C LYS A 261 -2.49 23.88 40.08
N SER A 262 -2.34 23.05 41.12
CA SER A 262 -1.02 22.56 41.52
C SER A 262 -0.42 21.63 40.45
N LEU A 263 0.91 21.49 40.42
CA LEU A 263 1.59 20.58 39.48
C LEU A 263 1.10 19.13 39.60
N GLU A 264 0.70 18.68 40.79
CA GLU A 264 0.14 17.34 41.02
C GLU A 264 -1.23 17.17 40.36
N GLN A 265 -2.08 18.20 40.44
CA GLN A 265 -3.39 18.22 39.79
C GLN A 265 -3.25 18.26 38.27
N LEU A 266 -2.35 19.10 37.74
CA LEU A 266 -2.05 19.15 36.31
C LEU A 266 -1.49 17.83 35.78
N SER A 267 -0.64 17.15 36.56
CA SER A 267 -0.14 15.81 36.24
C SER A 267 -1.29 14.80 36.13
N THR A 268 -2.28 14.88 37.01
CA THR A 268 -3.48 14.02 36.99
C THR A 268 -4.31 14.25 35.74
N ILE A 269 -4.60 15.51 35.40
CA ILE A 269 -5.31 15.89 34.16
C ILE A 269 -4.53 15.38 32.93
N LYS A 270 -3.20 15.55 32.91
CA LYS A 270 -2.35 15.08 31.80
C LYS A 270 -2.46 13.58 31.59
N GLN A 271 -2.52 12.78 32.65
CA GLN A 271 -2.68 11.33 32.52
C GLN A 271 -4.07 10.94 32.03
N GLN A 272 -5.12 11.57 32.55
CA GLN A 272 -6.49 11.34 32.07
C GLN A 272 -6.63 11.68 30.59
N ALA A 273 -6.08 12.83 30.16
CA ALA A 273 -6.03 13.23 28.76
C ALA A 273 -5.30 12.19 27.90
N LYS A 274 -4.13 11.72 28.32
CA LYS A 274 -3.38 10.68 27.60
C LYS A 274 -4.13 9.36 27.48
N ASP A 275 -4.85 8.95 28.53
CA ASP A 275 -5.65 7.72 28.51
C ASP A 275 -6.84 7.84 27.56
N LEU A 276 -7.46 9.02 27.45
CA LEU A 276 -8.53 9.30 26.49
C LEU A 276 -8.00 9.32 25.06
N LEU A 277 -6.90 10.03 24.82
CA LEU A 277 -6.24 10.10 23.51
C LEU A 277 -5.82 8.73 22.99
N LYS A 278 -5.35 7.84 23.87
CA LYS A 278 -5.00 6.46 23.49
C LYS A 278 -6.20 5.65 22.99
N LYS A 279 -7.41 5.93 23.49
CA LYS A 279 -8.66 5.30 23.01
C LYS A 279 -9.10 5.84 21.65
N GLU A 280 -8.64 7.05 21.31
CA GLU A 280 -8.88 7.73 20.04
C GLU A 280 -7.71 7.55 19.06
N HIS A 281 -6.99 6.42 19.15
CA HIS A 281 -5.92 6.03 18.23
C HIS A 281 -4.72 7.00 18.18
N ILE A 282 -4.43 7.71 19.27
CA ILE A 282 -3.21 8.53 19.42
C ILE A 282 -2.17 7.77 20.26
N ASP A 283 -1.03 7.43 19.66
CA ASP A 283 0.03 6.67 20.33
C ASP A 283 1.05 7.53 21.07
N HIS A 284 1.24 8.77 20.61
CA HIS A 284 2.17 9.71 21.20
C HIS A 284 1.55 11.10 21.27
N ALA A 285 1.41 11.64 22.47
CA ALA A 285 0.86 12.97 22.68
C ALA A 285 1.83 13.87 23.44
N THR A 286 2.12 15.03 22.86
CA THR A 286 2.72 16.18 23.54
C THR A 286 1.59 17.11 23.94
N ILE A 287 1.48 17.37 25.24
CA ILE A 287 0.44 18.23 25.81
C ILE A 287 1.15 19.40 26.50
N GLU A 288 0.96 20.57 25.92
CA GLU A 288 1.33 21.87 26.49
C GLU A 288 0.16 22.38 27.32
N PHE A 289 0.45 22.82 28.55
CA PHE A 289 -0.56 23.41 29.42
C PHE A 289 -0.35 24.91 29.44
N GLU A 290 -1.46 25.62 29.29
CA GLU A 290 -1.46 27.08 29.27
C GLU A 290 -2.47 27.63 30.28
N THR A 291 -2.26 28.88 30.66
CA THR A 291 -3.23 29.66 31.42
C THR A 291 -4.00 30.61 30.51
N GLU A 292 -5.18 31.09 30.94
CA GLU A 292 -5.97 32.05 30.15
C GLU A 292 -5.24 33.38 29.86
N GLU A 293 -4.20 33.70 30.62
CA GLU A 293 -3.44 34.93 30.48
C GLU A 293 -2.26 34.80 29.49
N GLU A 294 -1.95 33.57 29.04
CA GLU A 294 -0.89 33.33 28.06
C GLU A 294 -1.43 33.58 26.64
N GLU A 295 -0.76 34.46 25.90
CA GLU A 295 -1.04 34.67 24.48
C GLU A 295 -0.20 33.69 23.65
N CYS A 296 -0.87 32.85 22.87
CA CYS A 296 -0.24 32.00 21.87
C CYS A 296 0.08 32.85 20.62
N GLU A 297 1.35 33.02 20.26
CA GLU A 297 1.71 33.84 19.08
C GLU A 297 1.40 33.15 17.74
N THR A 298 1.29 31.82 17.75
CA THR A 298 1.20 30.97 16.55
C THR A 298 -0.19 30.36 16.31
N CYS A 299 -1.14 30.65 17.20
CA CYS A 299 -2.53 30.25 17.13
C CYS A 299 -3.44 31.43 17.55
#